data_AF-A0A2M7XAR1-F1
#
_entry.id   AF-A0A2M7XAR1-F1
#
_cell.length_a   1.000
_cell.length_b   1.000
_cell.length_c   1.000
_cell.angle_alpha   90.00
_cell.angle_beta   90.00
_cell.angle_gamma   90.00
#
_symmetry.space_group_name_H-M   'P 1'
#
loop_
_entity.id
_entity.type
_entity.pdbx_description
1 polymer ?
#
loop_
_entity_poly.entity_id
_entity_poly.type
_entity_poly.pdbx_seq_one_letter_code
_entity_poly.pdbx_strand_id
1 'polypeptide(L)'
;MDGRGRPRRELAAGPPVLSPRPNWLLATPQPINVDGLHWHSGPERIESGWWDGGDCRRDYFVATDSKGRRVWVFRTLGKGADWYLHGVFG
;
A
#
# COMPACT_ATOMS: atom_id res chain seq x y z
N MET A 1 3.87 -36.71 -15.73
CA MET A 1 2.78 -36.22 -14.85
C MET A 1 3.43 -35.17 -13.95
N ASP A 2 3.54 -33.96 -14.47
CA ASP A 2 4.48 -32.95 -13.98
C ASP A 2 3.74 -31.93 -13.10
N GLY A 3 3.60 -32.25 -11.82
CA GLY A 3 2.99 -31.39 -10.80
C GLY A 3 3.94 -30.33 -10.25
N ARG A 4 4.61 -29.55 -11.10
CA ARG A 4 5.46 -28.43 -10.66
C ARG A 4 4.59 -27.26 -10.18
N GLY A 5 4.16 -27.32 -8.92
CA GLY A 5 3.70 -26.16 -8.18
C GLY A 5 4.82 -25.12 -8.14
N ARG A 6 4.59 -23.95 -8.76
CA ARG A 6 5.57 -22.87 -8.75
C ARG A 6 5.77 -22.41 -7.30
N PRO A 7 7.01 -22.33 -6.77
CA PRO A 7 7.21 -21.73 -5.46
C PRO A 7 6.76 -20.27 -5.53
N ARG A 8 5.83 -19.89 -4.64
CA ARG A 8 5.46 -18.49 -4.41
C ARG A 8 6.76 -17.79 -4.04
N ARG A 9 7.24 -16.90 -4.92
CA ARG A 9 8.50 -16.18 -4.76
C ARG A 9 8.35 -15.28 -3.53
N GLU A 10 8.72 -15.81 -2.37
CA GLU A 10 8.89 -15.04 -1.15
C GLU A 10 10.15 -14.22 -1.38
N LEU A 11 9.94 -12.98 -1.80
CA LEU A 11 11.01 -12.03 -2.07
C LEU A 11 11.77 -11.83 -0.75
N ALA A 12 13.03 -12.28 -0.72
CA ALA A 12 13.93 -12.03 0.39
C ALA A 12 13.95 -10.52 0.69
N ALA A 13 13.68 -10.16 1.95
CA ALA A 13 13.62 -8.78 2.40
C ALA A 13 15.03 -8.16 2.37
N GLY A 14 15.38 -7.52 1.26
CA GLY A 14 16.45 -6.51 1.25
C GLY A 14 16.12 -5.36 2.21
N PRO A 15 17.08 -4.46 2.51
CA PRO A 15 16.82 -3.31 3.36
C PRO A 15 15.55 -2.58 2.87
N PRO A 16 14.64 -2.15 3.77
CA PRO A 16 13.38 -1.57 3.36
C PRO A 16 13.67 -0.34 2.50
N VAL A 17 13.36 -0.44 1.20
CA VAL A 17 13.34 0.72 0.33
C VAL A 17 12.18 1.56 0.82
N LEU A 18 12.49 2.61 1.59
CA LEU A 18 11.47 3.56 2.06
C LEU A 18 10.77 4.10 0.82
N SER A 19 9.46 3.90 0.73
CA SER A 19 8.72 4.51 -0.37
C SER A 19 8.75 6.02 -0.15
N PRO A 20 8.90 6.81 -1.22
CA PRO A 20 8.86 8.26 -1.09
C PRO A 20 7.53 8.65 -0.43
N ARG A 21 7.58 9.60 0.50
CA ARG A 21 6.37 10.17 1.10
C ARG A 21 5.86 11.27 0.17
N PRO A 22 4.53 11.35 -0.06
CA PRO A 22 3.97 12.41 -0.89
C PRO A 22 4.17 13.78 -0.23
N ASN A 23 4.24 14.81 -1.05
CA ASN A 23 4.29 16.21 -0.64
C ASN A 23 2.89 16.74 -0.25
N TRP A 24 1.81 16.11 -0.72
CA TRP A 24 0.44 16.43 -0.33
C TRP A 24 -0.26 15.22 0.30
N LEU A 25 -0.77 15.40 1.53
CA LEU A 25 -1.64 14.44 2.21
C LEU A 25 -3.08 14.93 2.27
N LEU A 26 -4.03 14.03 2.05
CA LEU A 26 -5.43 14.30 2.30
C LEU A 26 -5.64 14.36 3.82
N ALA A 27 -6.41 15.35 4.30
CA ALA A 27 -6.76 15.47 5.72
C ALA A 27 -7.54 14.25 6.24
N THR A 28 -8.25 13.56 5.36
CA THR A 28 -8.93 12.29 5.65
C THR A 28 -8.73 11.35 4.47
N PRO A 29 -8.24 10.11 4.67
CA PRO A 29 -8.13 9.13 3.61
C PRO A 29 -9.47 8.86 2.92
N GLN A 30 -9.48 8.78 1.59
CA GLN A 30 -10.69 8.55 0.81
C GLN A 30 -10.70 7.13 0.24
N PRO A 31 -11.83 6.40 0.27
CA PRO A 31 -11.94 5.10 -0.39
C PRO A 31 -11.56 5.21 -1.87
N ILE A 32 -10.83 4.23 -2.38
CA ILE A 32 -10.39 4.22 -3.77
C ILE A 32 -10.60 2.84 -4.39
N ASN A 33 -11.13 2.81 -5.62
CA ASN A 33 -11.03 1.61 -6.43
C ASN A 33 -9.60 1.51 -6.98
N VAL A 34 -8.93 0.41 -6.66
CA VAL A 34 -7.57 0.13 -7.11
C VAL A 34 -7.50 -0.57 -8.47
N ASP A 35 -8.65 -0.91 -9.06
CA ASP A 35 -8.73 -1.44 -10.41
C ASP A 35 -8.16 -0.41 -11.41
N GLY A 36 -7.21 -0.84 -12.22
CA GLY A 36 -6.56 0.01 -13.22
C GLY A 36 -5.45 0.92 -12.67
N LEU A 37 -5.06 0.78 -11.38
CA LEU A 37 -3.84 1.41 -10.89
C LEU A 37 -2.59 0.72 -11.43
N HIS A 38 -1.61 1.52 -11.83
CA HIS A 38 -0.28 1.04 -12.17
C HIS A 38 0.66 1.15 -10.96
N TRP A 39 1.03 0.01 -10.38
CA TRP A 39 1.82 -0.06 -9.14
C TRP A 39 3.31 0.23 -9.38
N HIS A 40 3.91 1.06 -8.52
CA HIS A 40 5.34 1.42 -8.57
C HIS A 40 6.15 0.87 -7.40
N SER A 41 5.61 0.92 -6.18
CA SER A 41 6.29 0.43 -4.98
C SER A 41 5.30 0.00 -3.89
N GLY A 42 5.82 -0.75 -2.92
CA GLY A 42 5.08 -1.30 -1.78
C GLY A 42 5.04 -2.84 -1.78
N PRO A 43 4.55 -3.46 -0.70
CA PRO A 43 3.99 -2.80 0.48
C PRO A 43 5.06 -2.20 1.41
N GLU A 44 4.85 -0.97 1.86
CA GLU A 44 5.49 -0.41 3.05
C GLU A 44 4.51 -0.52 4.22
N ARG A 45 4.82 -1.39 5.18
CA ARG A 45 4.00 -1.57 6.39
C ARG A 45 4.23 -0.40 7.34
N ILE A 46 3.16 0.29 7.70
CA ILE A 46 3.15 1.24 8.81
C ILE A 46 2.13 0.73 9.83
N GLU A 47 2.61 0.48 11.05
CA GLU A 47 1.79 0.07 12.18
C GLU A 47 1.76 1.24 13.17
N SER A 48 0.56 1.68 13.53
CA SER A 48 0.34 2.69 14.56
C SER A 48 -0.50 2.06 15.67
N GLY A 49 -0.27 2.45 16.92
CA GLY A 49 -1.10 2.02 18.05
C GLY A 49 -0.50 1.01 19.03
N TRP A 50 0.82 0.83 19.07
CA TRP A 50 1.46 -0.01 20.10
C TRP A 50 1.23 0.45 21.56
N TRP A 51 0.74 1.69 21.79
CA TRP A 51 0.44 2.21 23.14
C TRP A 51 -1.06 2.48 23.39
N ASP A 52 -1.92 2.51 22.36
CA ASP A 52 -3.34 2.93 22.50
C ASP A 52 -4.34 1.82 22.14
N GLY A 53 -3.87 0.61 21.83
CA GLY A 53 -4.73 -0.54 21.54
C GLY A 53 -5.50 -0.49 20.21
N GLY A 54 -5.43 0.62 19.47
CA GLY A 54 -5.90 0.72 18.10
C GLY A 54 -4.91 0.10 17.14
N ASP A 55 -5.05 -1.19 16.83
CA ASP A 55 -4.20 -1.93 15.89
C ASP A 55 -4.38 -1.41 14.44
N CYS A 56 -3.76 -0.27 14.13
CA CYS A 56 -3.80 0.35 12.82
C CYS A 56 -2.64 -0.17 11.98
N ARG A 57 -2.84 -1.33 11.34
CA ARG A 57 -1.91 -1.89 10.35
C ARG A 57 -2.30 -1.48 8.95
N ARG A 58 -1.40 -0.77 8.27
CA ARG A 58 -1.60 -0.28 6.90
C ARG A 58 -0.42 -0.69 6.04
N ASP A 59 -0.71 -1.30 4.90
CA ASP A 59 0.27 -1.51 3.83
C ASP A 59 0.13 -0.37 2.82
N TYR A 60 1.15 0.48 2.73
CA TYR A 60 1.20 1.61 1.80
C TYR A 60 1.86 1.22 0.48
N PHE A 61 1.37 1.82 -0.59
CA PHE A 61 1.82 1.61 -1.96
C PHE A 61 1.88 2.94 -2.69
N VAL A 62 2.78 3.02 -3.67
CA VAL A 62 2.80 4.10 -4.65
C VAL A 62 2.28 3.55 -5.97
N ALA A 63 1.30 4.23 -6.56
CA ALA A 63 0.74 3.85 -7.86
C ALA A 63 0.50 5.07 -8.74
N THR A 64 0.19 4.86 -10.02
CA THR A 64 -0.36 5.88 -10.90
C THR A 64 -1.80 5.53 -11.24
N ASP A 65 -2.70 6.51 -11.14
CA ASP A 65 -4.09 6.35 -11.52
C ASP A 65 -4.31 6.47 -13.04
N SER A 66 -5.53 6.20 -13.50
CA SER A 66 -5.91 6.32 -14.92
C SER A 66 -5.79 7.73 -15.50
N LYS A 67 -5.62 8.75 -14.64
CA LYS A 67 -5.40 10.15 -15.04
C LYS A 67 -3.90 10.51 -15.07
N GLY A 68 -3.00 9.55 -14.86
CA GLY A 68 -1.56 9.77 -14.84
C GLY A 68 -1.04 10.35 -13.53
N ARG A 69 -1.88 10.52 -12.49
CA ARG A 69 -1.46 11.08 -11.21
C ARG A 69 -0.78 10.01 -10.39
N ARG A 70 0.38 10.33 -9.83
CA ARG A 70 1.06 9.44 -8.89
C ARG A 70 0.44 9.59 -7.51
N VAL A 71 -0.09 8.50 -6.97
CA VAL A 71 -0.89 8.46 -5.75
C VAL A 71 -0.22 7.59 -4.68
N TRP A 72 -0.44 7.97 -3.42
CA TRP A 72 -0.06 7.21 -2.24
C TRP A 72 -1.32 6.60 -1.64
N VAL A 73 -1.44 5.28 -1.74
CA VAL A 73 -2.62 4.52 -1.32
C VAL A 73 -2.22 3.53 -0.23
N PHE A 74 -3.16 3.15 0.62
CA PHE A 74 -2.94 2.05 1.56
C PHE A 74 -4.10 1.09 1.60
N ARG A 75 -3.80 -0.13 2.02
CA ARG A 75 -4.77 -1.13 2.41
C ARG A 75 -4.77 -1.29 3.93
N THR A 76 -5.94 -1.24 4.56
CA THR A 76 -6.07 -1.64 5.96
C THR A 76 -5.96 -3.15 6.10
N LEU A 77 -5.35 -3.63 7.19
CA LEU A 77 -5.30 -5.06 7.51
C LEU A 77 -6.27 -5.40 8.64
N GLY A 78 -6.92 -6.56 8.54
CA GLY A 78 -7.89 -7.04 9.54
C GLY A 78 -9.31 -7.20 8.98
N LYS A 79 -10.31 -7.25 9.86
CA LYS A 79 -11.73 -7.29 9.44
C LYS A 79 -12.10 -5.95 8.79
N GLY A 80 -12.69 -6.00 7.59
CA GLY A 80 -13.01 -4.80 6.80
C GLY A 80 -11.81 -4.20 6.06
N ALA A 81 -10.83 -5.05 5.68
CA ALA A 81 -9.70 -4.64 4.86
C ALA A 81 -10.18 -3.96 3.57
N ASP A 82 -9.79 -2.71 3.38
CA ASP A 82 -10.22 -1.89 2.25
C ASP A 82 -9.12 -0.93 1.80
N TRP A 83 -9.31 -0.30 0.65
CA TRP A 83 -8.32 0.55 -0.02
C TRP A 83 -8.65 2.03 0.10
N TYR A 84 -7.63 2.81 0.41
CA TYR A 84 -7.75 4.24 0.63
C TYR A 84 -6.64 5.03 -0.08
N LEU A 85 -7.01 6.13 -0.69
CA LEU A 85 -6.13 7.20 -1.12
C LEU A 85 -5.76 8.08 0.07
N HIS A 86 -4.47 8.25 0.32
CA HIS A 86 -3.98 9.08 1.42
C HIS A 86 -3.21 10.31 0.95
N GLY A 87 -2.59 10.26 -0.23
CA GLY A 87 -1.84 11.40 -0.77
C GLY A 87 -1.61 11.33 -2.27
N VAL A 88 -1.11 12.43 -2.82
CA VAL A 88 -0.72 12.56 -4.22
C VAL A 88 0.70 13.10 -4.27
N PHE A 89 1.50 12.61 -5.19
CA PHE A 89 2.85 13.13 -5.46
C PHE A 89 2.78 14.15 -6.60
N GLY A 90 3.48 15.27 -6.45
CA GLY A 90 3.59 16.30 -7.48
C GLY A 90 3.61 17.69 -6.90
#